data_AF-A0A7C6BL57-F1
#
_entry.id   AF-A0A7C6BL57-F1
#
_cell.length_a   1.000
_cell.length_b   1.000
_cell.length_c   1.000
_cell.angle_alpha   90.00
_cell.angle_beta   90.00
_cell.angle_gamma   90.00
#
_symmetry.space_group_name_H-M   'P 1'
#
loop_
_entity.id
_entity.type
_entity.pdbx_description
1 polymer ?
#
loop_
_entity_poly.entity_id
_entity_poly.type
_entity_poly.pdbx_seq_one_letter_code
_entity_poly.pdbx_strand_id
1 'polypeptide(L)'
;MTKWDATLTDWCIVFFPKIFDNIANLEFVFAELTCGRPIALFGKAKGDPRFNAITGEFTNGHRLITTPIIMVVEEKYYTLNTIYKLDEEEKNKNYKKWCEEKSICSKALLNQLIEQY
;
A
#
# COMPACT_ATOMS: atom_id res chain seq x y z
N MET A 1 14.97 4.88 15.84
CA MET A 1 15.29 4.61 14.43
C MET A 1 14.57 5.63 13.58
N THR A 2 15.29 6.29 12.67
CA THR A 2 14.68 7.13 11.63
C THR A 2 13.89 6.22 10.68
N LYS A 3 12.61 6.53 10.44
CA LYS A 3 11.81 5.78 9.46
C LYS A 3 12.31 6.09 8.06
N TRP A 4 12.23 5.13 7.15
CA TRP A 4 12.52 5.36 5.73
C TRP A 4 11.37 6.14 5.08
N ASP A 5 11.69 6.99 4.11
CA ASP A 5 10.71 7.66 3.24
C ASP A 5 10.74 7.00 1.85
N ALA A 6 9.59 6.55 1.37
CA ALA A 6 9.48 5.88 0.08
C ALA A 6 8.20 6.29 -0.66
N THR A 7 8.24 6.24 -1.99
CA THR A 7 7.09 6.50 -2.85
C THR A 7 6.61 5.21 -3.50
N LEU A 8 5.35 4.86 -3.32
CA LEU A 8 4.73 3.72 -4.00
C LEU A 8 4.20 4.13 -5.37
N THR A 9 4.57 3.34 -6.35
CA THR A 9 4.09 3.34 -7.74
C THR A 9 3.41 2.01 -8.01
N ASP A 10 2.57 1.92 -9.03
CA ASP A 10 1.78 0.73 -9.37
C ASP A 10 1.09 0.13 -8.13
N TRP A 11 0.43 1.00 -7.36
CA TRP A 11 -0.02 0.68 -6.02
C TRP A 11 -1.54 0.43 -5.91
N CYS A 12 -1.93 -0.35 -4.91
CA CYS A 12 -3.31 -0.56 -4.48
C CYS A 12 -3.39 -0.80 -2.96
N ILE A 13 -4.61 -0.79 -2.43
CA ILE A 13 -4.90 -1.10 -1.01
C ILE A 13 -5.44 -2.52 -0.91
N VAL A 14 -4.90 -3.30 0.02
CA VAL A 14 -5.23 -4.72 0.20
C VAL A 14 -5.52 -5.06 1.66
N PHE A 15 -6.24 -6.15 1.91
CA PHE A 15 -6.46 -6.65 3.27
C PHE A 15 -5.24 -7.41 3.77
N PHE A 16 -4.79 -7.09 4.97
CA PHE A 16 -3.77 -7.85 5.68
C PHE A 16 -4.44 -8.76 6.73
N PRO A 17 -4.05 -10.05 6.85
CA PRO A 17 -3.05 -10.80 6.08
C PRO A 17 -3.62 -11.55 4.85
N LYS A 18 -4.91 -11.41 4.51
CA LYS A 18 -5.59 -12.17 3.42
C LYS A 18 -4.94 -12.07 2.04
N ILE A 19 -4.11 -11.05 1.82
CA ILE A 19 -3.27 -10.92 0.63
C ILE A 19 -2.38 -12.16 0.40
N PHE A 20 -1.93 -12.85 1.45
CA PHE A 20 -1.09 -14.04 1.33
C PHE A 20 -1.82 -15.23 0.69
N ASP A 21 -3.14 -15.29 0.82
CA ASP A 21 -3.96 -16.32 0.18
C ASP A 21 -4.08 -16.10 -1.34
N ASN A 22 -3.67 -14.93 -1.83
CA ASN A 22 -3.87 -14.49 -3.20
C ASN A 22 -2.55 -14.09 -3.88
N ILE A 23 -1.40 -14.62 -3.42
CA ILE A 23 -0.06 -14.31 -3.95
C ILE A 23 0.06 -14.53 -5.47
N ALA A 24 -0.68 -15.50 -6.01
CA ALA A 24 -0.68 -15.77 -7.45
C ALA A 24 -1.37 -14.66 -8.29
N ASN A 25 -2.33 -13.94 -7.70
CA ASN A 25 -3.19 -12.98 -8.41
C ASN A 25 -3.30 -11.65 -7.63
N LEU A 26 -2.18 -11.17 -7.11
CA LEU A 26 -2.12 -9.98 -6.23
C LEU A 26 -2.73 -8.72 -6.87
N GLU A 27 -2.69 -8.63 -8.20
CA GLU A 27 -3.23 -7.52 -8.99
C GLU A 27 -4.76 -7.46 -9.07
N PHE A 28 -5.47 -8.38 -8.40
CA PHE A 28 -6.93 -8.39 -8.28
C PHE A 28 -7.41 -8.33 -6.82
N VAL A 29 -6.50 -8.21 -5.85
CA VAL A 29 -6.83 -8.27 -4.42
C VAL A 29 -7.02 -6.85 -3.90
N PHE A 30 -8.18 -6.27 -4.14
CA PHE A 30 -8.49 -4.92 -3.69
C PHE A 30 -9.36 -4.96 -2.44
N ALA A 31 -8.98 -4.17 -1.43
CA ALA A 31 -9.77 -4.03 -0.22
C ALA A 31 -10.80 -2.90 -0.37
N GLU A 32 -12.08 -3.26 -0.30
CA GLU A 32 -13.13 -2.32 0.10
C GLU A 32 -12.98 -2.08 1.61
N LEU A 33 -12.52 -0.89 1.96
CA LEU A 33 -12.20 -0.50 3.33
C LEU A 33 -13.42 -0.70 4.24
N THR A 34 -13.38 -1.79 5.02
CA THR A 34 -14.44 -2.19 5.95
C THR A 34 -13.89 -2.11 7.37
N CYS A 35 -14.65 -1.48 8.27
CA CYS A 35 -14.23 -1.23 9.63
C CYS A 35 -13.75 -2.52 10.33
N GLY A 36 -12.60 -2.43 11.01
CA GLY A 36 -12.06 -3.50 11.85
C GLY A 36 -11.13 -4.52 11.18
N ARG A 37 -10.76 -4.33 9.90
CA ARG A 37 -9.73 -5.18 9.24
C ARG A 37 -8.45 -4.40 8.93
N PRO A 38 -7.27 -4.91 9.34
CA PRO A 38 -6.00 -4.30 8.96
C PRO A 38 -5.85 -4.22 7.43
N ILE A 39 -5.36 -3.09 6.96
CA ILE A 39 -5.08 -2.83 5.55
C ILE A 39 -3.60 -2.55 5.34
N ALA A 40 -3.09 -2.94 4.18
CA ALA A 40 -1.73 -2.66 3.75
C ALA A 40 -1.74 -2.02 2.35
N LEU A 41 -0.64 -1.37 2.01
CA LEU A 41 -0.37 -0.92 0.65
C LEU A 41 0.40 -2.03 -0.06
N PHE A 42 0.06 -2.27 -1.31
CA PHE A 42 0.81 -3.14 -2.20
C PHE A 42 1.24 -2.32 -3.40
N GLY A 43 2.51 -2.38 -3.80
CA GLY A 43 3.00 -1.64 -4.96
C GLY A 43 4.52 -1.70 -5.09
N LYS A 44 5.07 -1.02 -6.09
CA LYS A 44 6.51 -0.85 -6.29
C LYS A 44 7.01 0.35 -5.51
N ALA A 45 7.98 0.16 -4.62
CA ALA A 45 8.51 1.27 -3.83
C ALA A 45 9.78 1.87 -4.43
N LYS A 46 9.74 3.17 -4.73
CA LYS A 46 10.92 3.99 -5.03
C LYS A 46 11.43 4.63 -3.74
N GLY A 47 12.72 4.51 -3.47
CA GLY A 47 13.36 5.04 -2.25
C GLY A 47 13.29 4.11 -1.03
N ASP A 48 12.68 2.92 -1.15
CA ASP A 48 12.73 1.86 -0.14
C ASP A 48 13.74 0.79 -0.59
N PRO A 49 15.03 0.87 -0.19
CA PRO A 49 15.97 -0.21 -0.45
C PRO A 49 15.61 -1.37 0.47
N ARG A 50 14.88 -2.37 -0.03
CA ARG A 50 14.71 -3.62 0.71
C ARG A 50 15.80 -4.60 0.34
N PHE A 51 16.24 -5.31 1.36
CA PHE A 51 17.17 -6.42 1.25
C PHE A 51 16.50 -7.59 0.51
N ASN A 52 17.06 -7.95 -0.64
CA ASN A 52 16.70 -9.16 -1.36
C ASN A 52 17.49 -10.33 -0.75
N ALA A 53 16.80 -11.23 -0.04
CA ALA A 53 17.45 -12.37 0.60
C ALA A 53 18.01 -13.42 -0.38
N ILE A 54 17.55 -13.43 -1.63
CA ILE A 54 18.01 -14.37 -2.66
C ILE A 54 19.33 -13.88 -3.27
N THR A 55 19.40 -12.59 -3.61
CA THR A 55 20.60 -12.01 -4.25
C THR A 55 21.57 -11.41 -3.24
N GLY A 56 21.13 -11.14 -2.01
CA GLY A 56 21.90 -10.42 -0.99
C GLY A 56 22.00 -8.91 -1.24
N GLU A 57 21.35 -8.39 -2.29
CA GLU A 57 21.46 -6.99 -2.69
C GLU A 57 20.26 -6.16 -2.23
N PHE A 58 20.49 -4.87 -2.01
CA PHE A 58 19.39 -3.92 -1.83
C PHE A 58 18.81 -3.54 -3.17
N THR A 59 17.48 -3.65 -3.34
CA THR A 59 16.82 -3.36 -4.61
C THR A 59 15.81 -2.23 -4.45
N ASN A 60 15.93 -1.20 -5.28
CA ASN A 60 14.96 -0.12 -5.38
C ASN A 60 13.92 -0.45 -6.47
N GLY A 61 12.65 -0.08 -6.27
CA GLY A 61 11.58 -0.29 -7.25
C GLY A 61 10.96 -1.69 -7.28
N HIS A 62 11.32 -2.56 -6.33
CA HIS A 62 10.70 -3.88 -6.20
C HIS A 62 9.25 -3.77 -5.69
N ARG A 63 8.41 -4.75 -6.05
CA ARG A 63 7.03 -4.81 -5.58
C ARG A 63 6.98 -5.40 -4.17
N LEU A 64 6.19 -4.79 -3.31
CA LEU A 64 6.13 -5.13 -1.90
C LEU A 64 4.76 -4.90 -1.29
N ILE A 65 4.46 -5.67 -0.24
CA ILE A 65 3.35 -5.43 0.67
C ILE A 65 3.93 -4.71 1.90
N THR A 66 3.28 -3.64 2.34
CA THR A 66 3.67 -2.93 3.57
C THR A 66 3.18 -3.67 4.80
N THR A 67 3.72 -3.35 5.98
CA THR A 67 2.99 -3.69 7.22
C THR A 67 1.68 -2.89 7.25
N PRO A 68 0.73 -3.26 8.12
CA PRO A 68 -0.51 -2.50 8.24
C PRO A 68 -0.27 -1.00 8.43
N ILE A 69 -1.13 -0.20 7.81
CA ILE A 69 -1.13 1.25 7.99
C ILE A 69 -1.56 1.54 9.43
N ILE A 70 -0.76 2.35 10.13
CA ILE A 70 -1.00 2.73 11.53
C ILE A 70 -1.64 4.11 11.61
N MET A 71 -1.18 5.05 10.77
CA MET A 71 -1.70 6.41 10.73
C MET A 71 -1.40 7.06 9.37
N VAL A 72 -2.10 8.15 9.05
CA VAL A 72 -1.89 8.96 7.85
C VAL A 72 -1.84 10.42 8.26
N VAL A 73 -0.78 11.11 7.83
CA VAL A 73 -0.55 12.52 8.14
C VAL A 73 0.00 13.18 6.88
N GLU A 74 -0.61 14.29 6.45
CA GLU A 74 -0.15 15.07 5.29
C GLU A 74 0.11 14.19 4.05
N GLU A 75 -0.83 13.30 3.72
CA GLU A 75 -0.75 12.38 2.57
C GLU A 75 0.38 11.34 2.66
N LYS A 76 0.98 11.18 3.84
CA LYS A 76 1.95 10.14 4.13
C LYS A 76 1.33 9.03 4.96
N TYR A 77 1.64 7.80 4.58
CA TYR A 77 1.09 6.57 5.12
C TYR A 77 2.13 5.94 6.02
N TYR A 78 1.91 6.03 7.33
CA TYR A 78 2.86 5.56 8.31
C TYR A 78 2.60 4.09 8.59
N THR A 79 3.66 3.32 8.46
CA THR A 79 3.71 1.92 8.84
C THR A 79 4.69 1.76 10.01
N LEU A 80 4.96 0.52 10.43
CA LEU A 80 5.86 0.27 11.55
C LEU A 80 7.24 0.90 11.33
N ASN A 81 7.82 0.68 10.13
CA ASN A 81 9.21 1.00 9.84
C ASN A 81 9.41 2.06 8.74
N THR A 82 8.38 2.30 7.91
CA THR A 82 8.49 3.13 6.71
C THR A 82 7.32 4.09 6.60
N ILE A 83 7.59 5.28 6.07
CA ILE A 83 6.60 6.28 5.71
C ILE A 83 6.47 6.24 4.19
N TYR A 84 5.27 5.91 3.70
CA TYR A 84 5.00 5.84 2.27
C TYR A 84 4.26 7.08 1.78
N LYS A 85 4.67 7.58 0.63
CA LYS A 85 3.88 8.48 -0.22
C LYS A 85 3.31 7.68 -1.37
N LEU A 86 2.17 8.10 -1.90
CA LEU A 86 1.56 7.47 -3.06
C LEU A 86 1.79 8.35 -4.29
N ASP A 87 2.25 7.73 -5.36
CA ASP A 87 2.26 8.34 -6.68
C ASP A 87 0.87 8.11 -7.31
N GLU A 88 0.01 9.11 -7.25
CA GLU A 88 -1.38 9.01 -7.72
C GLU A 88 -1.47 8.85 -9.26
N GLU A 89 -0.45 9.31 -10.00
CA GLU A 89 -0.39 9.17 -11.46
C GLU A 89 -0.05 7.72 -11.87
N GLU A 90 0.77 7.05 -11.08
CA GLU A 90 1.19 5.67 -11.27
C GLU A 90 0.30 4.67 -10.51
N LYS A 91 -0.98 4.97 -10.29
CA LYS A 91 -1.91 4.03 -9.62
C LYS A 91 -2.11 2.75 -10.44
N ASN A 92 -2.17 1.58 -9.78
CA ASN A 92 -2.41 0.31 -10.46
C ASN A 92 -3.70 0.39 -11.30
N LYS A 93 -3.62 0.04 -12.59
CA LYS A 93 -4.73 0.19 -13.55
C LYS A 93 -5.96 -0.63 -13.18
N ASN A 94 -5.76 -1.87 -12.72
CA ASN A 94 -6.86 -2.73 -12.29
C ASN A 94 -7.52 -2.18 -11.03
N TYR A 95 -6.73 -1.62 -10.10
CA TYR A 95 -7.27 -0.95 -8.92
C TYR A 95 -8.09 0.29 -9.28
N LYS A 96 -7.62 1.09 -10.24
CA LYS A 96 -8.35 2.25 -10.75
C LYS A 96 -9.69 1.83 -11.37
N LYS A 97 -9.69 0.79 -12.20
CA LYS A 97 -10.92 0.25 -12.79
C LYS A 97 -11.89 -0.26 -11.70
N TRP A 98 -11.39 -1.00 -10.72
CA TRP A 98 -12.19 -1.46 -9.58
C TRP A 98 -12.80 -0.31 -8.78
N CYS A 99 -12.03 0.77 -8.55
CA CYS A 99 -12.48 2.00 -7.91
C CYS A 99 -13.65 2.64 -8.69
N GLU A 100 -13.50 2.75 -10.02
CA GLU A 100 -14.53 3.29 -10.91
C GLU A 100 -15.81 2.43 -10.90
N GLU A 101 -15.68 1.11 -10.98
CA GLU A 101 -16.81 0.17 -10.95
C GLU A 101 -17.56 0.20 -9.62
N LYS A 102 -16.86 0.45 -8.51
CA LYS A 102 -17.42 0.49 -7.16
C LYS A 102 -17.80 1.90 -6.70
N SER A 103 -17.53 2.94 -7.51
CA SER A 103 -17.65 4.35 -7.10
C SER A 103 -16.85 4.69 -5.83
N ILE A 104 -15.69 4.06 -5.63
CA ILE A 104 -14.81 4.25 -4.48
C ILE A 104 -13.57 5.01 -4.95
N CYS A 105 -13.18 6.11 -4.29
CA CYS A 105 -11.92 6.79 -4.59
C CYS A 105 -11.03 6.89 -3.33
N SER A 106 -9.83 6.32 -3.43
CA SER A 106 -8.96 5.89 -2.33
C SER A 106 -8.53 6.96 -1.32
N LYS A 107 -8.48 8.25 -1.69
CA LYS A 107 -7.91 9.31 -0.84
C LYS A 107 -8.88 9.83 0.22
N ALA A 108 -10.12 10.10 -0.17
CA ALA A 108 -11.15 10.60 0.75
C ALA A 108 -11.57 9.52 1.77
N LEU A 109 -11.65 8.27 1.32
CA LEU A 109 -12.11 7.14 2.14
C LEU A 109 -11.11 6.76 3.24
N LEU A 110 -9.81 6.92 2.97
CA LEU A 110 -8.76 6.52 3.90
C LEU A 110 -8.53 7.56 5.01
N ASN A 111 -8.63 8.85 4.70
CA ASN A 111 -8.53 9.93 5.69
C ASN A 111 -9.68 9.87 6.72
N GLN A 112 -10.90 9.51 6.31
CA GLN A 112 -12.06 9.39 7.21
C GLN A 112 -11.95 8.29 8.27
N LEU A 113 -11.07 7.29 8.07
CA LEU A 113 -11.01 6.09 8.89
C LEU A 113 -9.88 6.10 9.92
N ILE A 114 -8.82 6.86 9.69
CA ILE A 114 -7.69 6.99 10.63
C ILE A 114 -8.03 7.96 11.76
N GLU A 115 -8.92 8.94 11.52
CA GLU A 115 -9.46 9.79 12.58
C GLU A 115 -10.38 9.03 13.57
N GLN A 116 -10.75 7.78 13.27
CA GLN A 116 -11.58 6.93 14.13
C GLN A 116 -10.79 5.91 14.94
N TYR A 117 -9.45 5.94 14.87
CA TYR A 117 -8.52 5.13 15.66
C TYR A 117 -7.62 6.00 16.56
#